data_AF-A0A961CG88-F1
#
_entry.id   AF-A0A961CG88-F1
#
_cell.length_a   1.000
_cell.length_b   1.000
_cell.length_c   1.000
_cell.angle_alpha   90.00
_cell.angle_beta   90.00
_cell.angle_gamma   90.00
#
_symmetry.space_group_name_H-M   'P 1'
#
loop_
_entity.id
_entity.type
_entity.pdbx_description
1 polymer ?
#
loop_
_entity_poly.entity_id
_entity_poly.type
_entity_poly.pdbx_seq_one_letter_code
_entity_poly.pdbx_strand_id
1 'polypeptide(L)'
;EGTILTVVREASEGATAAAAGGATLVGVLEAARAAGGAALARTPDLLPVLAEAGVVDAGGTGLLLLLDAALGVADGRPLPEPPAVASVAAVEHGAHHDHDGDGLADLRYEVMFFLEAPDETIAAFKDVWAGIGDSIVVVGGDGLWNCHIHTDDIGASIEAAIDCGRPRDIRVTDLMEQVEEERWVREAAVEHDDRPAQADEPVGCAVVAVATGAGVSRIFHSLGVQRMVRGGQTMNPSTAELLEAVESAPADDVVLLPNNKNIIPVAEQVDAQTAKTVRVVPTTGIAEAFASLLSYDPEATADDNAAAMAEAADAVVAGEVTQAVRDSTCELGPIATGDWLGIGRDGIKAVTGALDETCVRLLDALVADDHELVTIIEGDGASDAVTRHCTVWLAEHRPDVGTEVHHGGQPLYPYLFGIE
;
A
#
# COMPACT_ATOMS: atom_id res chain seq x y z
N GLU A 1 24.96 13.51 17.45
CA GLU A 1 24.87 14.45 16.33
C GLU A 1 24.81 13.60 15.07
N GLY A 2 23.71 13.67 14.30
CA GLY A 2 23.45 12.78 13.16
C GLY A 2 23.86 13.42 11.84
N THR A 3 24.18 12.61 10.84
CA THR A 3 24.56 13.03 9.48
C THR A 3 23.52 13.95 8.85
N ILE A 4 22.22 13.59 8.90
CA ILE A 4 21.12 14.47 8.48
C ILE A 4 21.04 15.77 9.26
N LEU A 5 21.22 15.72 10.59
CA LEU A 5 21.14 16.92 11.44
C LEU A 5 22.27 17.91 11.11
N THR A 6 23.45 17.42 10.73
CA THR A 6 24.55 18.26 10.23
C THR A 6 24.17 18.94 8.92
N VAL A 7 23.54 18.22 7.98
CA VAL A 7 23.09 18.79 6.71
C VAL A 7 22.00 19.85 6.95
N VAL A 8 21.02 19.59 7.82
CA VAL A 8 19.98 20.56 8.21
C VAL A 8 20.59 21.81 8.83
N ARG A 9 21.50 21.64 9.80
CA ARG A 9 22.14 22.74 10.51
C ARG A 9 22.90 23.65 9.55
N GLU A 10 23.74 23.08 8.68
CA GLU A 10 24.55 23.87 7.76
C GLU A 10 23.73 24.51 6.63
N ALA A 11 22.68 23.83 6.14
CA ALA A 11 21.72 24.44 5.22
C ALA A 11 21.03 25.66 5.88
N SER A 12 20.63 25.54 7.15
CA SER A 12 20.04 26.63 7.93
C SER A 12 21.02 27.79 8.15
N GLU A 13 22.29 27.50 8.44
CA GLU A 13 23.34 28.52 8.57
C GLU A 13 23.55 29.27 7.25
N GLY A 14 23.60 28.56 6.11
CA GLY A 14 23.68 29.16 4.78
C GLY A 14 22.48 30.05 4.46
N ALA A 15 21.27 29.58 4.74
CA ALA A 15 20.03 30.34 4.58
C ALA A 15 20.04 31.63 5.42
N THR A 16 20.41 31.50 6.70
CA THR A 16 20.40 32.60 7.66
C THR A 16 21.44 33.67 7.28
N ALA A 17 22.64 33.25 6.86
CA ALA A 17 23.67 34.16 6.40
C ALA A 17 23.23 34.94 5.14
N ALA A 18 22.61 34.27 4.18
CA ALA A 18 22.09 34.91 2.97
C ALA A 18 20.95 35.90 3.29
N ALA A 19 20.02 35.52 4.17
CA ALA A 19 18.94 36.39 4.60
C ALA A 19 19.47 37.64 5.33
N ALA A 20 20.43 37.47 6.24
CA ALA A 20 21.09 38.58 6.94
C ALA A 20 21.87 39.51 5.98
N GLY A 21 22.38 38.95 4.88
CA GLY A 21 23.01 39.68 3.78
C GLY A 21 22.04 40.39 2.83
N GLY A 22 20.71 40.28 3.05
CA GLY A 22 19.70 40.92 2.22
C GLY A 22 19.38 40.18 0.92
N ALA A 23 19.65 38.88 0.84
CA ALA A 23 19.30 38.06 -0.31
C ALA A 23 17.77 37.98 -0.52
N THR A 24 17.36 37.76 -1.77
CA THR A 24 15.96 37.46 -2.11
C THR A 24 15.58 36.06 -1.62
N LEU A 25 14.29 35.72 -1.62
CA LEU A 25 13.83 34.36 -1.29
C LEU A 25 14.57 33.29 -2.09
N VAL A 26 14.72 33.49 -3.40
CA VAL A 26 15.48 32.59 -4.28
C VAL A 26 16.94 32.51 -3.83
N GLY A 27 17.58 33.64 -3.54
CA GLY A 27 18.96 33.66 -3.07
C GLY A 27 19.17 32.98 -1.70
N VAL A 28 18.18 33.04 -0.81
CA VAL A 28 18.19 32.31 0.46
C VAL A 28 18.09 30.80 0.24
N LEU A 29 17.19 30.36 -0.64
CA LEU A 29 17.03 28.95 -1.00
C LEU A 29 18.28 28.40 -1.71
N GLU A 30 18.90 29.17 -2.59
CA GLU A 30 20.16 28.79 -3.26
C GLU A 30 21.31 28.64 -2.27
N ALA A 31 21.42 29.56 -1.31
CA ALA A 31 22.45 29.49 -0.27
C ALA A 31 22.23 28.30 0.67
N ALA A 32 20.98 28.03 1.05
CA ALA A 32 20.59 26.88 1.85
C ALA A 32 20.97 25.57 1.16
N ARG A 33 20.63 25.45 -0.13
CA ARG A 33 20.98 24.27 -0.92
C ARG A 33 22.49 24.15 -1.04
N ALA A 34 23.20 25.20 -1.44
CA ALA A 34 24.65 25.14 -1.61
C ALA A 34 25.36 24.67 -0.32
N ALA A 35 24.98 25.22 0.84
CA ALA A 35 25.54 24.82 2.12
C ALA A 35 25.17 23.38 2.50
N GLY A 36 23.90 22.99 2.34
CA GLY A 36 23.46 21.62 2.58
C GLY A 36 24.14 20.61 1.64
N GLY A 37 24.37 20.96 0.38
CA GLY A 37 25.08 20.14 -0.60
C GLY A 37 26.53 19.89 -0.22
N ALA A 38 27.21 20.94 0.24
CA ALA A 38 28.57 20.80 0.76
C ALA A 38 28.61 19.93 2.03
N ALA A 39 27.62 20.06 2.92
CA ALA A 39 27.51 19.24 4.12
C ALA A 39 27.22 17.77 3.78
N LEU A 40 26.29 17.54 2.85
CA LEU A 40 25.93 16.20 2.37
C LEU A 40 27.13 15.46 1.78
N ALA A 41 27.94 16.15 0.97
CA ALA A 41 29.15 15.58 0.39
C ALA A 41 30.19 15.15 1.43
N ARG A 42 30.15 15.70 2.65
CA ARG A 42 31.03 15.33 3.77
C ARG A 42 30.40 14.28 4.69
N THR A 43 29.16 13.86 4.47
CA THR A 43 28.52 12.82 5.30
C THR A 43 29.31 11.49 5.35
N PRO A 44 30.03 11.05 4.29
CA PRO A 44 30.95 9.92 4.40
C PRO A 44 32.08 10.12 5.42
N ASP A 45 32.56 11.35 5.61
CA ASP A 45 33.60 11.66 6.60
C ASP A 45 33.06 11.67 8.04
N LEU A 46 31.73 11.80 8.19
CA LEU A 46 31.04 11.88 9.47
C LEU A 46 30.55 10.53 9.96
N LEU A 47 30.31 9.58 9.05
CA LEU A 47 29.82 8.25 9.39
C LEU A 47 30.53 7.19 8.53
N PRO A 48 31.38 6.34 9.13
CA PRO A 48 32.20 5.35 8.40
C PRO A 48 31.42 4.45 7.45
N VAL A 49 30.20 4.05 7.82
CA VAL A 49 29.35 3.18 6.97
C VAL A 49 29.00 3.81 5.62
N LEU A 50 28.85 5.14 5.57
CA LEU A 50 28.58 5.86 4.32
C LEU A 50 29.82 5.87 3.42
N ALA A 51 31.01 6.02 4.01
CA ALA A 51 32.28 5.92 3.28
C ALA A 51 32.54 4.52 2.73
N GLU A 52 32.25 3.48 3.51
CA GLU A 52 32.38 2.08 3.10
C GLU A 52 31.43 1.72 1.96
N ALA A 53 30.20 2.20 2.01
CA ALA A 53 29.20 2.01 0.96
C ALA A 53 29.41 2.95 -0.24
N GLY A 54 30.28 3.95 -0.14
CA GLY A 54 30.51 4.95 -1.19
C GLY A 54 29.27 5.81 -1.50
N VAL A 55 28.38 5.98 -0.54
CA VAL A 55 27.12 6.73 -0.65
C VAL A 55 27.09 7.90 0.33
N VAL A 56 26.18 8.85 0.11
CA VAL A 56 25.92 9.97 1.04
C VAL A 56 24.65 9.70 1.84
N ASP A 57 24.40 10.51 2.87
CA ASP A 57 23.19 10.41 3.69
C ASP A 57 21.90 10.53 2.85
N ALA A 58 21.04 9.51 2.91
CA ALA A 58 19.80 9.48 2.13
C ALA A 58 18.80 10.56 2.57
N GLY A 59 18.70 10.82 3.88
CA GLY A 59 17.85 11.90 4.41
C GLY A 59 18.33 13.27 3.97
N GLY A 60 19.65 13.49 3.95
CA GLY A 60 20.26 14.75 3.51
C GLY A 60 20.06 14.97 2.02
N THR A 61 20.09 13.89 1.23
CA THR A 61 19.73 13.91 -0.20
C THR A 61 18.28 14.32 -0.40
N GLY A 62 17.35 13.75 0.37
CA GLY A 62 15.93 14.13 0.36
C GLY A 62 15.68 15.59 0.72
N LEU A 63 16.39 16.12 1.72
CA LEU A 63 16.33 17.53 2.10
C LEU A 63 16.78 18.45 0.95
N LEU A 64 17.84 18.10 0.22
CA LEU A 64 18.27 18.89 -0.93
C LEU A 64 17.27 18.87 -2.08
N LEU A 65 16.60 17.74 -2.31
CA LEU A 65 15.52 17.64 -3.29
C LEU A 65 14.33 18.51 -2.90
N LEU A 66 13.99 18.58 -1.61
CA LEU A 66 12.97 19.50 -1.11
C LEU A 66 13.34 20.97 -1.38
N LEU A 67 14.60 21.35 -1.17
CA LEU A 67 15.10 22.69 -1.50
C LEU A 67 15.08 22.97 -3.01
N ASP A 68 15.36 21.97 -3.84
CA ASP A 68 15.22 22.06 -5.30
C ASP A 68 13.77 22.26 -5.73
N ALA A 69 12.82 21.57 -5.10
CA ALA A 69 11.39 21.77 -5.33
C ALA A 69 10.94 23.19 -4.92
N ALA A 70 11.42 23.68 -3.77
CA ALA A 70 11.15 25.05 -3.33
C ALA A 70 11.69 26.09 -4.32
N LEU A 71 12.89 25.87 -4.88
CA LEU A 71 13.45 26.72 -5.94
C LEU A 71 12.61 26.65 -7.22
N GLY A 72 12.18 25.45 -7.64
CA GLY A 72 11.31 25.28 -8.80
C GLY A 72 9.96 26.01 -8.67
N VAL A 73 9.37 26.02 -7.48
CA VAL A 73 8.16 26.82 -7.21
C VAL A 73 8.47 28.33 -7.19
N ALA A 74 9.61 28.73 -6.64
CA ALA A 74 9.95 30.13 -6.44
C ALA A 74 10.33 30.87 -7.74
N ASP A 75 10.94 30.19 -8.72
CA ASP A 75 11.38 30.84 -9.97
C ASP A 75 11.19 30.04 -11.26
N GLY A 76 10.52 28.89 -11.19
CA GLY A 76 10.16 28.08 -12.35
C GLY A 76 11.30 27.24 -12.92
N ARG A 77 12.44 27.11 -12.22
CA ARG A 77 13.53 26.21 -12.66
C ARG A 77 13.07 24.73 -12.59
N PRO A 78 13.53 23.87 -13.52
CA PRO A 78 13.19 22.45 -13.50
C PRO A 78 13.83 21.75 -12.30
N LEU A 79 13.18 20.68 -11.83
CA LEU A 79 13.77 19.77 -10.86
C LEU A 79 15.00 19.06 -11.46
N PRO A 80 15.98 18.68 -10.63
CA PRO A 80 17.11 17.87 -11.09
C PRO A 80 16.62 16.52 -11.63
N GLU A 81 17.23 16.08 -12.73
CA GLU A 81 16.97 14.74 -13.27
C GLU A 81 17.40 13.67 -12.24
N PRO A 82 16.60 12.61 -12.06
CA PRO A 82 16.97 11.52 -11.17
C PRO A 82 18.27 10.87 -11.68
N PRO A 83 19.21 10.54 -10.77
CA PRO A 83 20.42 9.84 -11.19
C PRO A 83 20.05 8.50 -11.85
N ALA A 84 20.76 8.13 -12.90
CA ALA A 84 20.61 6.81 -13.50
C ALA A 84 21.01 5.76 -12.45
N VAL A 85 20.03 4.98 -11.98
CA VAL A 85 20.25 3.88 -11.04
C VAL A 85 21.07 2.80 -11.74
N ALA A 86 22.39 2.84 -11.56
CA ALA A 86 23.18 1.62 -11.63
C ALA A 86 22.82 0.81 -10.39
N SER A 87 22.48 -0.47 -10.56
CA SER A 87 22.18 -1.39 -9.47
C SER A 87 23.29 -1.32 -8.42
N VAL A 88 23.04 -0.63 -7.30
CA VAL A 88 23.93 -0.65 -6.14
C VAL A 88 23.77 -2.02 -5.52
N ALA A 89 24.75 -2.89 -5.75
CA ALA A 89 24.91 -4.12 -4.99
C ALA A 89 25.02 -3.73 -3.52
N ALA A 90 24.10 -4.23 -2.70
CA ALA A 90 24.17 -4.08 -1.26
C ALA A 90 25.50 -4.67 -0.79
N VAL A 91 26.41 -3.82 -0.35
CA VAL A 91 27.63 -4.25 0.33
C VAL A 91 27.26 -4.37 1.81
N GLU A 92 26.94 -5.58 2.23
CA GLU A 92 27.03 -5.95 3.64
C GLU A 92 28.49 -5.83 4.07
N HIS A 93 28.77 -5.21 5.22
CA HIS A 93 29.65 -5.77 6.27
C HIS A 93 29.64 -4.89 7.52
N GLY A 94 29.57 -5.56 8.68
CA GLY A 94 29.53 -4.94 9.99
C GLY A 94 30.88 -4.69 10.65
N ALA A 95 30.82 -4.15 11.88
CA ALA A 95 31.90 -4.21 12.85
C ALA A 95 31.34 -4.27 14.29
N HIS A 96 31.37 -5.50 14.82
CA HIS A 96 31.66 -5.93 16.19
C HIS A 96 31.09 -5.15 17.39
N HIS A 97 30.14 -5.78 18.07
CA HIS A 97 30.26 -6.10 19.50
C HIS A 97 29.86 -7.56 19.72
N ASP A 98 30.70 -8.29 20.44
CA ASP A 98 30.63 -9.73 20.66
C ASP A 98 29.40 -10.15 21.50
N HIS A 99 28.37 -10.68 20.85
CA HIS A 99 27.52 -11.75 21.38
C HIS A 99 27.02 -12.61 20.22
N ASP A 100 27.12 -13.93 20.39
CA ASP A 100 26.89 -14.96 19.38
C ASP A 100 25.46 -14.91 18.78
N GLY A 101 25.37 -14.82 17.44
CA GLY A 101 24.22 -15.27 16.64
C GLY A 101 23.48 -14.18 15.84
N ASP A 102 23.70 -14.18 14.52
CA ASP A 102 22.97 -13.52 13.41
C ASP A 102 22.73 -11.99 13.44
N GLY A 103 23.02 -11.32 12.32
CA GLY A 103 23.02 -9.87 12.22
C GLY A 103 22.22 -9.35 11.03
N LEU A 104 21.10 -8.66 11.31
CA LEU A 104 20.71 -7.29 10.90
C LEU A 104 19.21 -7.13 11.24
N ALA A 105 18.88 -6.39 12.31
CA ALA A 105 17.51 -6.03 12.75
C ALA A 105 16.53 -7.21 12.91
N ASP A 106 16.74 -8.03 13.95
CA ASP A 106 16.00 -9.27 14.19
C ASP A 106 14.66 -9.08 14.93
N LEU A 107 14.25 -7.83 15.17
CA LEU A 107 13.01 -7.52 15.89
C LEU A 107 11.86 -7.36 14.89
N ARG A 108 10.83 -8.20 15.05
CA ARG A 108 9.78 -8.43 14.06
C ARG A 108 8.79 -7.28 13.96
N TYR A 109 8.52 -6.55 15.04
CA TYR A 109 7.47 -5.54 15.05
C TYR A 109 8.00 -4.12 15.22
N GLU A 110 7.38 -3.19 14.52
CA GLU A 110 7.45 -1.77 14.79
C GLU A 110 6.22 -1.36 15.60
N VAL A 111 6.42 -0.60 16.68
CA VAL A 111 5.36 0.02 17.45
C VAL A 111 5.52 1.52 17.38
N MET A 112 4.47 2.20 16.92
CA MET A 112 4.40 3.65 16.83
C MET A 112 3.16 4.18 17.56
N PHE A 113 3.29 5.31 18.25
CA PHE A 113 2.15 6.01 18.84
C PHE A 113 2.49 7.46 19.18
N PHE A 114 1.43 8.25 19.40
CA PHE A 114 1.55 9.52 20.10
C PHE A 114 1.44 9.31 21.62
N LEU A 115 2.28 9.96 22.40
CA LEU A 115 2.27 9.90 23.85
C LEU A 115 2.02 11.30 24.42
N GLU A 116 0.90 11.43 25.14
CA GLU A 116 0.63 12.61 25.96
C GLU A 116 1.24 12.40 27.35
N ALA A 117 2.39 13.04 27.61
CA ALA A 117 3.16 12.86 28.84
C ALA A 117 3.94 14.13 29.20
N PRO A 118 4.10 14.47 30.50
CA PRO A 118 4.93 15.59 30.93
C PRO A 118 6.39 15.43 30.47
N ASP A 119 7.01 16.51 30.00
CA ASP A 119 8.36 16.49 29.43
C ASP A 119 9.41 15.87 30.38
N GLU A 120 9.24 16.01 31.70
CA GLU A 120 10.12 15.45 32.72
C GLU A 120 10.10 13.90 32.79
N THR A 121 9.05 13.23 32.30
CA THR A 121 8.93 11.76 32.37
C THR A 121 9.63 11.05 31.20
N ILE A 122 9.90 11.78 30.11
CA ILE A 122 10.38 11.22 28.85
C ILE A 122 11.78 10.66 28.93
N ALA A 123 12.65 11.24 29.76
CA ALA A 123 13.99 10.70 29.96
C ALA A 123 13.93 9.28 30.55
N ALA A 124 13.11 9.08 31.59
CA ALA A 124 12.92 7.77 32.21
C ALA A 124 12.21 6.79 31.28
N PHE A 125 11.22 7.26 30.51
CA PHE A 125 10.55 6.46 29.49
C PHE A 125 11.52 5.92 28.44
N LYS A 126 12.43 6.77 27.91
CA LYS A 126 13.47 6.35 26.98
C LYS A 126 14.40 5.29 27.56
N ASP A 127 14.77 5.40 28.83
CA ASP A 127 15.63 4.42 29.52
C ASP A 127 14.95 3.06 29.64
N VAL A 128 13.64 3.01 29.89
CA VAL A 128 12.85 1.77 29.93
C VAL A 128 12.76 1.17 28.52
N TRP A 129 12.45 1.99 27.52
CA TRP A 129 12.36 1.57 26.12
C TRP A 129 13.68 1.00 25.59
N ALA A 130 14.82 1.52 26.01
CA ALA A 130 16.14 0.99 25.66
C ALA A 130 16.37 -0.45 26.14
N GLY A 131 15.57 -0.96 27.08
CA GLY A 131 15.57 -2.35 27.51
C GLY A 131 14.54 -3.26 26.82
N ILE A 132 13.63 -2.70 26.02
CA ILE A 132 12.50 -3.41 25.40
C ILE A 132 12.72 -3.64 23.89
N GLY A 133 13.49 -2.78 23.24
CA GLY A 133 13.69 -2.85 21.80
C GLY A 133 14.82 -1.94 21.32
N ASP A 134 14.96 -1.86 20.00
CA ASP A 134 15.96 -1.03 19.34
C ASP A 134 15.33 0.07 18.48
N SER A 135 16.18 0.84 17.79
CA SER A 135 15.76 1.87 16.83
C SER A 135 14.78 2.90 17.42
N ILE A 136 14.98 3.24 18.69
CA ILE A 136 14.08 4.11 19.44
C ILE A 136 14.13 5.56 18.94
N VAL A 137 12.99 6.07 18.51
CA VAL A 137 12.78 7.48 18.17
C VAL A 137 11.66 8.03 19.05
N VAL A 138 11.99 9.04 19.86
CA VAL A 138 10.99 9.78 20.66
C VAL A 138 11.24 11.26 20.48
N VAL A 139 10.38 11.89 19.70
CA VAL A 139 10.51 13.27 19.20
C VAL A 139 9.23 14.03 19.50
N GLY A 140 9.35 15.22 20.09
CA GLY A 140 8.20 16.02 20.54
C GLY A 140 8.59 17.06 21.57
N GLY A 141 7.60 17.56 22.30
CA GLY A 141 7.74 18.56 23.35
C GLY A 141 6.38 19.18 23.74
N ASP A 142 6.34 19.93 24.84
CA ASP A 142 5.13 20.58 25.34
C ASP A 142 3.98 19.59 25.65
N GLY A 143 4.33 18.41 26.18
CA GLY A 143 3.36 17.41 26.62
C GLY A 143 2.89 16.41 25.56
N LEU A 144 3.36 16.48 24.30
CA LEU A 144 3.02 15.55 23.22
C LEU A 144 4.27 15.03 22.50
N TRP A 145 4.36 13.70 22.37
CA TRP A 145 5.53 13.00 21.85
C TRP A 145 5.13 12.02 20.76
N ASN A 146 5.91 11.90 19.70
CA ASN A 146 5.82 10.83 18.73
C ASN A 146 6.88 9.79 19.08
N CYS A 147 6.43 8.56 19.31
CA CYS A 147 7.23 7.46 19.83
C CYS A 147 7.23 6.32 18.81
N HIS A 148 8.42 5.78 18.54
CA HIS A 148 8.68 4.68 17.62
C HIS A 148 9.78 3.79 18.21
N ILE A 149 9.54 2.49 18.20
CA ILE A 149 10.46 1.44 18.64
C ILE A 149 10.30 0.20 17.76
N HIS A 150 11.38 -0.52 17.51
CA HIS A 150 11.32 -1.88 16.98
C HIS A 150 11.48 -2.88 18.13
N THR A 151 10.59 -3.87 18.23
CA THR A 151 10.53 -4.81 19.36
C THR A 151 9.82 -6.10 18.98
N ASP A 152 10.11 -7.19 19.70
CA ASP A 152 9.29 -8.40 19.69
C ASP A 152 8.24 -8.40 20.83
N ASP A 153 8.37 -7.49 21.78
CA ASP A 153 7.48 -7.34 22.93
C ASP A 153 6.61 -6.07 22.79
N ILE A 154 5.63 -6.17 21.90
CA ILE A 154 4.65 -5.12 21.64
C ILE A 154 3.99 -4.66 22.94
N GLY A 155 3.64 -5.60 23.83
CA GLY A 155 2.97 -5.33 25.09
C GLY A 155 3.80 -4.44 26.00
N ALA A 156 5.05 -4.85 26.28
CA ALA A 156 5.95 -4.10 27.14
C ALA A 156 6.19 -2.67 26.62
N SER A 157 6.30 -2.50 25.30
CA SER A 157 6.52 -1.19 24.68
C SER A 157 5.38 -0.20 24.95
N ILE A 158 4.12 -0.68 24.91
CA ILE A 158 2.92 0.12 25.15
C ILE A 158 2.72 0.34 26.66
N GLU A 159 2.93 -0.69 27.47
CA GLU A 159 2.80 -0.62 28.94
C GLU A 159 3.75 0.43 29.54
N ALA A 160 5.00 0.48 29.06
CA ALA A 160 5.96 1.51 29.46
C ALA A 160 5.47 2.94 29.20
N ALA A 161 4.65 3.14 28.17
CA ALA A 161 4.07 4.46 27.85
C ALA A 161 2.89 4.81 28.77
N ILE A 162 2.13 3.81 29.22
CA ILE A 162 1.03 3.99 30.18
C ILE A 162 1.56 4.44 31.54
N ASP A 163 2.73 3.96 31.95
CA ASP A 163 3.35 4.33 33.22
C ASP A 163 3.77 5.81 33.29
N CYS A 164 4.03 6.44 32.15
CA CYS A 164 4.53 7.83 32.09
C CYS A 164 3.54 8.83 31.47
N GLY A 165 2.47 8.37 30.83
CA GLY A 165 1.46 9.21 30.20
C GLY A 165 0.33 8.42 29.54
N ARG A 166 -0.26 9.00 28.50
CA ARG A 166 -1.37 8.39 27.74
C ARG A 166 -0.98 8.17 26.28
N PRO A 167 -0.74 6.92 25.84
CA PRO A 167 -0.55 6.62 24.43
C PRO A 167 -1.87 6.78 23.64
N ARG A 168 -1.77 7.24 22.39
CA ARG A 168 -2.85 7.42 21.42
C ARG A 168 -2.39 6.97 20.03
N ASP A 169 -3.34 6.56 19.21
CA ASP A 169 -3.10 6.16 17.82
C ASP A 169 -1.99 5.11 17.69
N ILE A 170 -2.09 4.06 18.53
CA ILE A 170 -1.12 2.98 18.55
C ILE A 170 -1.22 2.19 17.25
N ARG A 171 -0.11 2.14 16.52
CA ARG A 171 0.09 1.32 15.34
C ARG A 171 1.16 0.29 15.63
N VAL A 172 0.87 -0.94 15.26
CA VAL A 172 1.82 -2.06 15.29
C VAL A 172 1.95 -2.57 13.88
N THR A 173 3.18 -2.67 13.40
CA THR A 173 3.49 -3.09 12.03
C THR A 173 4.42 -4.30 12.11
N ASP A 174 4.15 -5.36 11.36
CA ASP A 174 5.09 -6.47 11.18
C ASP A 174 6.12 -6.08 10.11
N LEU A 175 7.36 -5.88 10.53
CA LEU A 175 8.46 -5.42 9.67
C LEU A 175 8.96 -6.52 8.74
N MET A 176 8.82 -7.80 9.12
CA MET A 176 9.19 -8.91 8.24
C MET A 176 8.18 -9.04 7.10
N GLU A 177 6.88 -8.92 7.40
CA GLU A 177 5.82 -8.89 6.39
C GLU A 177 6.02 -7.71 5.43
N GLN A 178 6.36 -6.52 5.93
CA GLN A 178 6.65 -5.35 5.07
C GLN A 178 7.90 -5.52 4.20
N VAL A 179 8.98 -6.13 4.70
CA VAL A 179 10.19 -6.36 3.91
C VAL A 179 9.97 -7.47 2.86
N GLU A 180 9.15 -8.48 3.17
CA GLU A 180 8.67 -9.47 2.19
C GLU A 180 7.81 -8.78 1.11
N GLU A 181 6.86 -7.93 1.52
CA GLU A 181 6.04 -7.13 0.61
C GLU A 181 6.86 -6.17 -0.28
N GLU A 182 7.85 -5.47 0.26
CA GLU A 182 8.71 -4.54 -0.48
C GLU A 182 9.68 -5.26 -1.42
N ARG A 183 10.21 -6.43 -1.02
CA ARG A 183 10.98 -7.31 -1.92
C ARG A 183 10.11 -7.78 -3.07
N TRP A 184 8.87 -8.20 -2.81
CA TRP A 184 7.94 -8.65 -3.84
C TRP A 184 7.49 -7.54 -4.78
N VAL A 185 7.34 -6.30 -4.30
CA VAL A 185 7.05 -5.13 -5.17
C VAL A 185 8.25 -4.83 -6.08
N ARG A 186 9.49 -4.97 -5.60
CA ARG A 186 10.70 -4.83 -6.42
C ARG A 186 10.85 -5.96 -7.43
N GLU A 187 10.50 -7.20 -7.07
CA GLU A 187 10.50 -8.34 -8.00
C GLU A 187 9.38 -8.22 -9.04
N ALA A 188 8.17 -7.80 -8.64
CA ALA A 188 7.04 -7.58 -9.56
C ALA A 188 7.21 -6.37 -10.50
N ALA A 189 7.98 -5.35 -10.10
CA ALA A 189 8.26 -4.17 -10.93
C ALA A 189 9.46 -4.34 -11.86
N VAL A 190 10.36 -5.30 -11.60
CA VAL A 190 11.59 -5.51 -12.37
C VAL A 190 11.50 -6.73 -13.30
N GLU A 191 10.57 -7.67 -13.10
CA GLU A 191 10.61 -8.94 -13.83
C GLU A 191 9.50 -9.12 -14.86
N HIS A 192 9.87 -8.84 -16.11
CA HIS A 192 9.45 -9.64 -17.25
C HIS A 192 10.73 -10.10 -17.98
N ASP A 193 11.42 -11.09 -17.41
CA ASP A 193 12.21 -12.08 -18.17
C ASP A 193 12.62 -13.24 -17.25
N ASP A 194 12.23 -14.46 -17.60
CA ASP A 194 12.88 -15.73 -17.21
C ASP A 194 13.38 -15.91 -15.76
N ARG A 195 12.47 -16.04 -14.78
CA ARG A 195 12.73 -16.93 -13.63
C ARG A 195 11.73 -18.09 -13.62
N PRO A 196 12.19 -19.35 -13.44
CA PRO A 196 11.29 -20.50 -13.38
C PRO A 196 10.33 -20.32 -12.22
N ALA A 197 9.07 -20.68 -12.43
CA ALA A 197 8.08 -20.83 -11.38
C ALA A 197 8.75 -21.48 -10.18
N GLN A 198 8.82 -20.75 -9.06
CA GLN A 198 9.07 -21.38 -7.78
C GLN A 198 8.06 -22.54 -7.72
N ALA A 199 8.53 -23.77 -7.53
CA ALA A 199 7.68 -24.94 -7.66
C ALA A 199 6.55 -24.82 -6.63
N ASP A 200 5.37 -24.38 -7.09
CA ASP A 200 4.21 -24.25 -6.24
C ASP A 200 3.98 -25.60 -5.56
N GLU A 201 3.70 -25.58 -4.26
CA GLU A 201 3.24 -26.79 -3.59
C GLU A 201 2.00 -27.31 -4.33
N PRO A 202 1.95 -28.61 -4.67
CA PRO A 202 0.79 -29.18 -5.34
C PRO A 202 -0.46 -28.99 -4.47
N VAL A 203 -1.52 -28.42 -5.06
CA VAL A 203 -2.83 -28.25 -4.42
C VAL A 203 -3.85 -29.20 -5.05
N GLY A 204 -4.91 -29.55 -4.31
CA GLY A 204 -5.98 -30.43 -4.82
C GLY A 204 -6.79 -29.76 -5.92
N CYS A 205 -7.16 -28.50 -5.71
CA CYS A 205 -7.77 -27.62 -6.71
C CYS A 205 -6.97 -26.33 -6.76
N ALA A 206 -6.64 -25.82 -7.96
CA ALA A 206 -5.97 -24.53 -8.13
C ALA A 206 -6.98 -23.45 -8.51
N VAL A 207 -6.62 -22.19 -8.28
CA VAL A 207 -7.37 -21.01 -8.68
C VAL A 207 -6.57 -20.19 -9.69
N VAL A 208 -7.24 -19.82 -10.78
CA VAL A 208 -6.77 -18.87 -11.78
C VAL A 208 -7.67 -17.64 -11.71
N ALA A 209 -7.09 -16.45 -11.58
CA ALA A 209 -7.87 -15.21 -11.53
C ALA A 209 -7.43 -14.21 -12.60
N VAL A 210 -8.39 -13.46 -13.15
CA VAL A 210 -8.07 -12.28 -13.95
C VAL A 210 -8.01 -11.07 -13.04
N ALA A 211 -6.88 -10.36 -13.02
CA ALA A 211 -6.72 -9.20 -12.14
C ALA A 211 -5.87 -8.11 -12.79
N THR A 212 -6.06 -6.88 -12.32
CA THR A 212 -5.17 -5.75 -12.59
C THR A 212 -4.97 -4.96 -11.30
N GLY A 213 -3.72 -4.56 -11.05
CA GLY A 213 -3.30 -3.82 -9.86
C GLY A 213 -2.37 -4.67 -9.00
N ALA A 214 -1.22 -4.11 -8.62
CA ALA A 214 -0.20 -4.86 -7.88
C ALA A 214 -0.71 -5.32 -6.51
N GLY A 215 -1.52 -4.50 -5.84
CA GLY A 215 -2.12 -4.84 -4.55
C GLY A 215 -3.19 -5.92 -4.66
N VAL A 216 -4.08 -5.84 -5.65
CA VAL A 216 -5.06 -6.89 -5.94
C VAL A 216 -4.37 -8.22 -6.24
N SER A 217 -3.30 -8.20 -7.03
CA SER A 217 -2.50 -9.40 -7.30
C SER A 217 -1.88 -10.00 -6.04
N ARG A 218 -1.37 -9.17 -5.11
CA ARG A 218 -0.85 -9.65 -3.81
C ARG A 218 -1.95 -10.29 -2.97
N ILE A 219 -3.09 -9.61 -2.83
CA ILE A 219 -4.24 -10.09 -2.06
C ILE A 219 -4.73 -11.42 -2.61
N PHE A 220 -4.90 -11.54 -3.93
CA PHE A 220 -5.34 -12.80 -4.52
C PHE A 220 -4.32 -13.92 -4.32
N HIS A 221 -3.04 -13.62 -4.42
CA HIS A 221 -2.00 -14.60 -4.15
C HIS A 221 -2.03 -15.08 -2.69
N SER A 222 -2.16 -14.18 -1.71
CA SER A 222 -2.25 -14.54 -0.29
C SER A 222 -3.52 -15.33 0.05
N LEU A 223 -4.59 -15.14 -0.71
CA LEU A 223 -5.83 -15.93 -0.63
C LEU A 223 -5.78 -17.24 -1.44
N GLY A 224 -4.62 -17.62 -1.95
CA GLY A 224 -4.42 -18.92 -2.58
C GLY A 224 -4.71 -18.97 -4.08
N VAL A 225 -4.57 -17.86 -4.81
CA VAL A 225 -4.56 -17.86 -6.28
C VAL A 225 -3.17 -18.25 -6.81
N GLN A 226 -3.10 -19.35 -7.55
CA GLN A 226 -1.84 -19.88 -8.10
C GLN A 226 -1.46 -19.19 -9.41
N ARG A 227 -2.43 -18.83 -10.26
CA ARG A 227 -2.15 -18.16 -11.55
C ARG A 227 -2.99 -16.93 -11.73
N MET A 228 -2.37 -15.90 -12.27
CA MET A 228 -3.05 -14.66 -12.61
C MET A 228 -2.87 -14.34 -14.08
N VAL A 229 -3.97 -13.95 -14.71
CA VAL A 229 -3.96 -13.38 -16.05
C VAL A 229 -4.20 -11.90 -15.94
N ARG A 230 -3.36 -11.08 -16.57
CA ARG A 230 -3.61 -9.65 -16.64
C ARG A 230 -4.88 -9.39 -17.44
N GLY A 231 -5.80 -8.68 -16.83
CA GLY A 231 -7.02 -8.26 -17.50
C GLY A 231 -7.86 -7.31 -16.66
N GLY A 232 -8.72 -6.56 -17.33
CA GLY A 232 -9.53 -5.51 -16.74
C GLY A 232 -10.58 -5.00 -17.72
N GLN A 233 -11.26 -3.91 -17.39
CA GLN A 233 -12.43 -3.42 -18.14
C GLN A 233 -12.14 -3.08 -19.61
N THR A 234 -10.89 -2.74 -19.93
CA THR A 234 -10.43 -2.38 -21.28
C THR A 234 -9.46 -3.40 -21.89
N MET A 235 -9.11 -4.45 -21.15
CA MET A 235 -8.13 -5.46 -21.54
C MET A 235 -8.68 -6.84 -21.19
N ASN A 236 -9.47 -7.41 -22.10
CA ASN A 236 -10.02 -8.75 -21.93
C ASN A 236 -9.03 -9.78 -22.50
N PRO A 237 -8.58 -10.77 -21.71
CA PRO A 237 -7.73 -11.85 -22.20
C PRO A 237 -8.49 -12.71 -23.20
N SER A 238 -7.74 -13.28 -24.13
CA SER A 238 -8.22 -14.27 -25.08
C SER A 238 -8.42 -15.64 -24.43
N THR A 239 -9.20 -16.51 -25.08
CA THR A 239 -9.35 -17.90 -24.64
C THR A 239 -8.01 -18.63 -24.53
N ALA A 240 -7.06 -18.30 -25.41
CA ALA A 240 -5.73 -18.91 -25.43
C ALA A 240 -4.90 -18.52 -24.19
N GLU A 241 -4.95 -17.26 -23.78
CA GLU A 241 -4.26 -16.77 -22.57
C GLU A 241 -4.86 -17.39 -21.29
N LEU A 242 -6.19 -17.50 -21.20
CA LEU A 242 -6.85 -18.18 -20.08
C LEU A 242 -6.50 -19.67 -20.04
N LEU A 243 -6.49 -20.34 -21.20
CA LEU A 243 -6.12 -21.75 -21.32
C LEU A 243 -4.66 -21.98 -20.91
N GLU A 244 -3.74 -21.13 -21.35
CA GLU A 244 -2.32 -21.21 -20.97
C GLU A 244 -2.14 -21.09 -19.45
N ALA A 245 -2.84 -20.14 -18.81
CA ALA A 245 -2.81 -19.99 -17.36
C ALA A 245 -3.36 -21.23 -16.64
N VAL A 246 -4.49 -21.77 -17.09
CA VAL A 246 -5.10 -23.00 -16.55
C VAL A 246 -4.16 -24.22 -16.71
N GLU A 247 -3.55 -24.39 -17.87
CA GLU A 247 -2.60 -25.48 -18.11
C GLU A 247 -1.36 -25.37 -17.22
N SER A 248 -0.89 -24.15 -16.96
CA SER A 248 0.25 -23.89 -16.08
C SER A 248 -0.05 -24.05 -14.58
N ALA A 249 -1.32 -24.11 -14.17
CA ALA A 249 -1.71 -24.24 -12.77
C ALA A 249 -1.34 -25.62 -12.19
N PRO A 250 -0.93 -25.70 -10.90
CA PRO A 250 -0.36 -26.93 -10.31
C PRO A 250 -1.42 -27.94 -9.83
N ALA A 251 -2.57 -28.04 -10.49
CA ALA A 251 -3.65 -28.98 -10.18
C ALA A 251 -4.41 -29.44 -11.44
N ASP A 252 -5.10 -30.58 -11.33
CA ASP A 252 -6.02 -31.10 -12.36
C ASP A 252 -7.43 -30.52 -12.22
N ASP A 253 -7.85 -30.16 -11.00
CA ASP A 253 -9.05 -29.36 -10.73
C ASP A 253 -8.68 -27.88 -10.66
N VAL A 254 -9.42 -27.03 -11.38
CA VAL A 254 -9.14 -25.61 -11.49
C VAL A 254 -10.41 -24.78 -11.40
N VAL A 255 -10.42 -23.76 -10.54
CA VAL A 255 -11.42 -22.69 -10.53
C VAL A 255 -10.89 -21.47 -11.26
N LEU A 256 -11.72 -20.85 -12.10
CA LEU A 256 -11.38 -19.66 -12.87
C LEU A 256 -12.28 -18.48 -12.45
N LEU A 257 -11.67 -17.37 -12.03
CA LEU A 257 -12.32 -16.12 -11.62
C LEU A 257 -12.18 -15.04 -12.72
N PRO A 258 -13.21 -14.77 -13.53
CA PRO A 258 -13.11 -13.85 -14.66
C PRO A 258 -13.02 -12.37 -14.27
N ASN A 259 -13.62 -11.99 -13.14
CA ASN A 259 -13.61 -10.63 -12.56
C ASN A 259 -14.02 -9.50 -13.52
N ASN A 260 -14.76 -9.86 -14.56
CA ASN A 260 -15.29 -8.97 -15.57
C ASN A 260 -16.34 -9.75 -16.37
N LYS A 261 -17.56 -9.22 -16.40
CA LYS A 261 -18.69 -9.83 -17.12
C LYS A 261 -18.42 -10.15 -18.59
N ASN A 262 -17.51 -9.41 -19.24
CA ASN A 262 -17.15 -9.62 -20.64
C ASN A 262 -16.19 -10.80 -20.84
N ILE A 263 -15.54 -11.27 -19.78
CA ILE A 263 -14.60 -12.39 -19.80
C ILE A 263 -15.32 -13.72 -19.53
N ILE A 264 -16.42 -13.71 -18.77
CA ILE A 264 -17.20 -14.93 -18.41
C ILE A 264 -17.49 -15.83 -19.62
N PRO A 265 -18.03 -15.34 -20.76
CA PRO A 265 -18.35 -16.23 -21.89
C PRO A 265 -17.13 -16.88 -22.55
N VAL A 266 -15.95 -16.29 -22.38
CA VAL A 266 -14.68 -16.83 -22.89
C VAL A 266 -14.08 -17.81 -21.89
N ALA A 267 -14.17 -17.51 -20.59
CA ALA A 267 -13.77 -18.39 -19.50
C ALA A 267 -14.52 -19.72 -19.52
N GLU A 268 -15.83 -19.70 -19.78
CA GLU A 268 -16.68 -20.90 -19.87
C GLU A 268 -16.27 -21.86 -21.01
N GLN A 269 -15.51 -21.38 -22.00
CA GLN A 269 -15.03 -22.21 -23.11
C GLN A 269 -13.73 -22.97 -22.79
N VAL A 270 -13.08 -22.65 -21.67
CA VAL A 270 -11.76 -23.19 -21.34
C VAL A 270 -11.84 -24.68 -20.97
N ASP A 271 -12.85 -25.09 -20.19
CA ASP A 271 -13.06 -26.49 -19.76
C ASP A 271 -13.07 -27.47 -20.94
N ALA A 272 -13.74 -27.10 -22.05
CA ALA A 272 -13.84 -27.94 -23.24
C ALA A 272 -12.53 -28.06 -24.06
N GLN A 273 -11.49 -27.31 -23.70
CA GLN A 273 -10.23 -27.20 -24.45
C GLN A 273 -9.00 -27.73 -23.69
N THR A 274 -9.19 -28.23 -22.46
CA THR A 274 -8.15 -28.83 -21.62
C THR A 274 -8.54 -30.26 -21.22
N ALA A 275 -7.58 -31.03 -20.73
CA ALA A 275 -7.84 -32.31 -20.05
C ALA A 275 -8.14 -32.15 -18.55
N LYS A 276 -7.88 -30.95 -17.99
CA LYS A 276 -8.20 -30.58 -16.61
C LYS A 276 -9.70 -30.36 -16.42
N THR A 277 -10.17 -30.45 -15.17
CA THR A 277 -11.53 -30.04 -14.80
C THR A 277 -11.52 -28.56 -14.47
N VAL A 278 -12.24 -27.74 -15.24
CA VAL A 278 -12.29 -26.29 -15.03
C VAL A 278 -13.70 -25.85 -14.68
N ARG A 279 -13.85 -25.06 -13.62
CA ARG A 279 -15.11 -24.43 -13.25
C ARG A 279 -14.97 -22.92 -13.13
N VAL A 280 -15.92 -22.21 -13.71
CA VAL A 280 -15.94 -20.74 -13.69
C VAL A 280 -16.85 -20.29 -12.55
N VAL A 281 -16.32 -19.49 -11.65
CA VAL A 281 -17.15 -18.70 -10.72
C VAL A 281 -17.44 -17.38 -11.43
N PRO A 282 -18.70 -17.00 -11.68
CA PRO A 282 -19.06 -15.93 -12.59
C PRO A 282 -18.87 -14.52 -11.99
N THR A 283 -17.72 -14.26 -11.36
CA THR A 283 -17.37 -12.96 -10.78
C THR A 283 -17.26 -11.88 -11.86
N THR A 284 -17.79 -10.70 -11.55
CA THR A 284 -17.84 -9.54 -12.46
C THR A 284 -16.90 -8.41 -12.05
N GLY A 285 -16.33 -8.48 -10.86
CA GLY A 285 -15.35 -7.53 -10.34
C GLY A 285 -14.47 -8.10 -9.23
N ILE A 286 -13.53 -7.28 -8.74
CA ILE A 286 -12.53 -7.69 -7.74
C ILE A 286 -13.15 -7.95 -6.36
N ALA A 287 -14.14 -7.15 -5.94
CA ALA A 287 -14.81 -7.33 -4.66
C ALA A 287 -15.49 -8.71 -4.54
N GLU A 288 -16.18 -9.13 -5.61
CA GLU A 288 -16.83 -10.45 -5.67
C GLU A 288 -15.78 -11.58 -5.66
N ALA A 289 -14.64 -11.41 -6.35
CA ALA A 289 -13.57 -12.39 -6.28
C ALA A 289 -12.93 -12.48 -4.89
N PHE A 290 -12.67 -11.35 -4.25
CA PHE A 290 -12.12 -11.30 -2.90
C PHE A 290 -12.98 -12.13 -1.94
N ALA A 291 -14.28 -11.89 -1.91
CA ALA A 291 -15.21 -12.63 -1.08
C ALA A 291 -15.29 -14.11 -1.47
N SER A 292 -15.30 -14.41 -2.77
CA SER A 292 -15.30 -15.80 -3.25
C SER A 292 -14.08 -16.58 -2.74
N LEU A 293 -12.91 -15.95 -2.70
CA LEU A 293 -11.65 -16.57 -2.28
C LEU A 293 -11.60 -16.85 -0.77
N LEU A 294 -12.40 -16.17 0.06
CA LEU A 294 -12.53 -16.50 1.48
C LEU A 294 -13.20 -17.86 1.72
N SER A 295 -13.94 -18.37 0.71
CA SER A 295 -14.61 -19.67 0.75
C SER A 295 -13.87 -20.77 -0.03
N TYR A 296 -12.67 -20.48 -0.52
CA TYR A 296 -11.86 -21.43 -1.27
C TYR A 296 -11.22 -22.49 -0.35
N ASP A 297 -11.38 -23.76 -0.72
CA ASP A 297 -10.75 -24.91 -0.06
C ASP A 297 -9.80 -25.62 -1.04
N PRO A 298 -8.47 -25.57 -0.83
CA PRO A 298 -7.49 -26.20 -1.71
C PRO A 298 -7.60 -27.74 -1.77
N GLU A 299 -8.29 -28.38 -0.82
CA GLU A 299 -8.50 -29.83 -0.77
C GLU A 299 -9.82 -30.27 -1.43
N ALA A 300 -10.72 -29.33 -1.76
CA ALA A 300 -12.00 -29.61 -2.38
C ALA A 300 -11.90 -29.76 -3.92
N THR A 301 -12.94 -30.29 -4.55
CA THR A 301 -13.02 -30.41 -6.02
C THR A 301 -13.31 -29.06 -6.68
N ALA A 302 -13.07 -28.93 -7.98
CA ALA A 302 -13.43 -27.71 -8.71
C ALA A 302 -14.95 -27.43 -8.67
N ASP A 303 -15.78 -28.48 -8.67
CA ASP A 303 -17.24 -28.36 -8.58
C ASP A 303 -17.70 -27.84 -7.20
N ASP A 304 -17.13 -28.38 -6.11
CA ASP A 304 -17.48 -27.96 -4.75
C ASP A 304 -16.99 -26.54 -4.46
N ASN A 305 -15.74 -26.22 -4.84
CA ASN A 305 -15.22 -24.87 -4.74
C ASN A 305 -16.05 -23.89 -5.56
N ALA A 306 -16.35 -24.19 -6.82
CA ALA A 306 -17.12 -23.28 -7.66
C ALA A 306 -18.52 -22.99 -7.09
N ALA A 307 -19.17 -23.98 -6.47
CA ALA A 307 -20.46 -23.78 -5.82
C ALA A 307 -20.35 -22.87 -4.59
N ALA A 308 -19.43 -23.15 -3.66
CA ALA A 308 -19.25 -22.37 -2.43
C ALA A 308 -18.76 -20.94 -2.73
N MET A 309 -17.78 -20.80 -3.61
CA MET A 309 -17.23 -19.52 -4.04
C MET A 309 -18.26 -18.67 -4.78
N ALA A 310 -19.15 -19.28 -5.57
CA ALA A 310 -20.23 -18.55 -6.24
C ALA A 310 -21.29 -18.04 -5.25
N GLU A 311 -21.62 -18.82 -4.22
CA GLU A 311 -22.54 -18.37 -3.16
C GLU A 311 -21.97 -17.17 -2.41
N ALA A 312 -20.68 -17.21 -2.04
CA ALA A 312 -19.99 -16.10 -1.41
C ALA A 312 -19.92 -14.86 -2.31
N ALA A 313 -19.60 -15.03 -3.59
CA ALA A 313 -19.60 -13.92 -4.56
C ALA A 313 -20.98 -13.26 -4.74
N ASP A 314 -22.05 -14.07 -4.77
CA ASP A 314 -23.42 -13.58 -4.96
C ASP A 314 -23.94 -12.80 -3.75
N ALA A 315 -23.48 -13.16 -2.54
CA ALA A 315 -23.84 -12.51 -1.28
C ALA A 315 -23.29 -11.09 -1.16
N VAL A 316 -22.19 -10.76 -1.85
CA VAL A 316 -21.55 -9.45 -1.77
C VAL A 316 -22.29 -8.42 -2.62
N VAL A 317 -22.60 -7.28 -2.00
CA VAL A 317 -23.03 -6.08 -2.71
C VAL A 317 -21.80 -5.28 -3.13
N ALA A 318 -21.41 -5.44 -4.40
CA ALA A 318 -20.27 -4.73 -4.97
C ALA A 318 -20.59 -3.27 -5.35
N GLY A 319 -19.67 -2.37 -5.05
CA GLY A 319 -19.67 -0.96 -5.45
C GLY A 319 -18.35 -0.55 -6.10
N GLU A 320 -18.40 0.34 -7.08
CA GLU A 320 -17.23 0.85 -7.80
C GLU A 320 -17.33 2.36 -7.96
N VAL A 321 -16.21 3.08 -7.85
CA VAL A 321 -16.13 4.51 -8.12
C VAL A 321 -15.17 4.76 -9.27
N THR A 322 -15.61 5.52 -10.28
CA THR A 322 -14.79 5.89 -11.45
C THR A 322 -15.13 7.28 -11.96
N GLN A 323 -14.37 7.80 -12.91
CA GLN A 323 -14.56 9.13 -13.49
C GLN A 323 -15.15 9.06 -14.90
N ALA A 324 -16.12 9.93 -15.19
CA ALA A 324 -16.71 10.07 -16.50
C ALA A 324 -15.70 10.66 -17.49
N VAL A 325 -15.38 9.92 -18.55
CA VAL A 325 -14.47 10.36 -19.62
C VAL A 325 -15.16 11.11 -20.77
N ARG A 326 -16.49 11.20 -20.73
CA ARG A 326 -17.31 11.90 -21.73
C ARG A 326 -18.65 12.30 -21.15
N ASP A 327 -19.27 13.30 -21.77
CA ASP A 327 -20.64 13.69 -21.45
C ASP A 327 -21.63 12.57 -21.79
N SER A 328 -22.58 12.31 -20.89
CA SER A 328 -23.63 11.32 -21.07
C SER A 328 -24.84 11.62 -20.18
N THR A 329 -25.78 10.69 -20.07
CA THR A 329 -26.96 10.82 -19.21
C THR A 329 -27.29 9.48 -18.57
N CYS A 330 -27.73 9.49 -17.32
CA CYS A 330 -28.27 8.34 -16.62
C CYS A 330 -29.61 8.69 -15.97
N GLU A 331 -30.20 7.75 -15.22
CA GLU A 331 -31.47 7.95 -14.52
C GLU A 331 -31.42 9.08 -13.47
N LEU A 332 -30.22 9.35 -12.93
CA LEU A 332 -29.98 10.42 -11.95
C LEU A 332 -29.81 11.80 -12.61
N GLY A 333 -29.70 11.87 -13.94
CA GLY A 333 -29.56 13.12 -14.68
C GLY A 333 -28.37 13.15 -15.66
N PRO A 334 -27.97 14.35 -16.12
CA PRO A 334 -26.82 14.51 -16.99
C PRO A 334 -25.51 14.18 -16.26
N ILE A 335 -24.56 13.62 -16.98
CA ILE A 335 -23.19 13.33 -16.54
C ILE A 335 -22.28 14.18 -17.42
N ALA A 336 -21.48 15.04 -16.80
CA ALA A 336 -20.43 15.80 -17.48
C ALA A 336 -19.11 15.02 -17.47
N THR A 337 -18.28 15.28 -18.46
CA THR A 337 -16.88 14.81 -18.45
C THR A 337 -16.18 15.33 -17.19
N GLY A 338 -15.55 14.43 -16.44
CA GLY A 338 -14.88 14.73 -15.16
C GLY A 338 -15.71 14.47 -13.92
N ASP A 339 -17.03 14.26 -14.05
CA ASP A 339 -17.88 13.86 -12.93
C ASP A 339 -17.45 12.49 -12.39
N TRP A 340 -17.58 12.32 -11.09
CA TRP A 340 -17.36 11.06 -10.40
C TRP A 340 -18.66 10.26 -10.35
N LEU A 341 -18.54 8.98 -10.66
CA LEU A 341 -19.64 8.04 -10.78
C LEU A 341 -19.49 6.95 -9.71
N GLY A 342 -20.54 6.76 -8.91
CA GLY A 342 -20.67 5.60 -8.04
C GLY A 342 -21.58 4.58 -8.72
N ILE A 343 -21.08 3.36 -8.90
CA ILE A 343 -21.72 2.28 -9.66
C ILE A 343 -21.96 1.11 -8.70
N GLY A 344 -23.17 0.58 -8.67
CA GLY A 344 -23.48 -0.70 -8.03
C GLY A 344 -23.90 -1.74 -9.08
N ARG A 345 -24.29 -2.93 -8.62
CA ARG A 345 -24.72 -4.06 -9.48
C ARG A 345 -25.76 -3.68 -10.54
N ASP A 346 -26.74 -2.84 -10.19
CA ASP A 346 -27.82 -2.41 -11.11
C ASP A 346 -27.54 -1.11 -11.88
N GLY A 347 -26.32 -0.58 -11.82
CA GLY A 347 -25.91 0.64 -12.55
C GLY A 347 -25.53 1.82 -11.65
N ILE A 348 -25.59 3.04 -12.20
CA ILE A 348 -25.08 4.26 -11.56
C ILE A 348 -26.01 4.68 -10.40
N LYS A 349 -25.45 4.78 -9.19
CA LYS A 349 -26.13 5.19 -7.95
C LYS A 349 -25.75 6.60 -7.49
N ALA A 350 -24.62 7.12 -7.93
CA ALA A 350 -24.19 8.48 -7.62
C ALA A 350 -23.50 9.17 -8.81
N VAL A 351 -23.76 10.47 -8.97
CA VAL A 351 -23.06 11.36 -9.92
C VAL A 351 -22.76 12.66 -9.17
N THR A 352 -21.49 13.00 -9.00
CA THR A 352 -21.08 14.25 -8.31
C THR A 352 -19.81 14.84 -8.92
N GLY A 353 -19.42 16.05 -8.50
CA GLY A 353 -18.16 16.68 -8.91
C GLY A 353 -16.96 16.32 -8.04
N ALA A 354 -17.12 15.53 -6.97
CA ALA A 354 -16.08 15.23 -6.00
C ALA A 354 -15.99 13.73 -5.67
N LEU A 355 -14.77 13.21 -5.52
CA LEU A 355 -14.52 11.79 -5.30
C LEU A 355 -15.09 11.33 -3.95
N ASP A 356 -14.83 12.08 -2.88
CA ASP A 356 -15.31 11.79 -1.52
C ASP A 356 -16.83 11.80 -1.43
N GLU A 357 -17.47 12.82 -1.98
CA GLU A 357 -18.94 12.92 -2.02
C GLU A 357 -19.55 11.72 -2.75
N THR A 358 -18.92 11.28 -3.84
CA THR A 358 -19.38 10.12 -4.62
C THR A 358 -19.26 8.82 -3.83
N CYS A 359 -18.14 8.62 -3.13
CA CYS A 359 -17.94 7.43 -2.30
C CYS A 359 -19.00 7.36 -1.19
N VAL A 360 -19.22 8.45 -0.47
CA VAL A 360 -20.22 8.51 0.61
C VAL A 360 -21.63 8.28 0.08
N ARG A 361 -22.01 8.90 -1.05
CA ARG A 361 -23.33 8.66 -1.66
C ARG A 361 -23.52 7.24 -2.15
N LEU A 362 -22.46 6.60 -2.64
CA LEU A 362 -22.50 5.20 -3.05
C LEU A 362 -22.69 4.30 -1.83
N LEU A 363 -21.91 4.50 -0.77
CA LEU A 363 -22.04 3.75 0.49
C LEU A 363 -23.43 3.93 1.11
N ASP A 364 -23.98 5.15 1.14
CA ASP A 364 -25.34 5.40 1.63
C ASP A 364 -26.41 4.67 0.82
N ALA A 365 -26.20 4.53 -0.49
CA ALA A 365 -27.12 3.84 -1.38
C ALA A 365 -27.01 2.30 -1.31
N LEU A 366 -25.84 1.75 -0.95
CA LEU A 366 -25.58 0.32 -0.98
C LEU A 366 -25.64 -0.35 0.40
N VAL A 367 -25.17 0.31 1.45
CA VAL A 367 -25.13 -0.26 2.81
C VAL A 367 -26.54 -0.22 3.42
N ALA A 368 -27.11 -1.39 3.67
CA ALA A 368 -28.32 -1.63 4.47
C ALA A 368 -27.99 -2.05 5.92
N ASP A 369 -29.04 -2.19 6.75
CA ASP A 369 -28.92 -2.46 8.20
C ASP A 369 -28.59 -3.94 8.52
N ASP A 370 -28.67 -4.83 7.53
CA ASP A 370 -28.38 -6.25 7.64
C ASP A 370 -26.96 -6.64 7.22
N HIS A 371 -26.16 -5.68 6.74
CA HIS A 371 -24.74 -5.90 6.48
C HIS A 371 -23.91 -5.77 7.75
N GLU A 372 -22.80 -6.49 7.80
CA GLU A 372 -21.88 -6.57 8.94
C GLU A 372 -20.48 -6.07 8.60
N LEU A 373 -20.08 -6.05 7.31
CA LEU A 373 -18.74 -5.64 6.89
C LEU A 373 -18.75 -4.80 5.60
N VAL A 374 -17.93 -3.76 5.56
CA VAL A 374 -17.56 -3.03 4.35
C VAL A 374 -16.05 -3.14 4.12
N THR A 375 -15.67 -3.79 3.03
CA THR A 375 -14.30 -3.90 2.55
C THR A 375 -14.05 -2.82 1.51
N ILE A 376 -13.10 -1.92 1.78
CA ILE A 376 -12.69 -0.83 0.90
C ILE A 376 -11.37 -1.20 0.24
N ILE A 377 -11.35 -1.30 -1.09
CA ILE A 377 -10.13 -1.57 -1.87
C ILE A 377 -9.72 -0.31 -2.64
N GLU A 378 -8.61 0.28 -2.23
CA GLU A 378 -8.05 1.50 -2.81
C GLU A 378 -7.29 1.23 -4.10
N GLY A 379 -7.63 1.96 -5.16
CA GLY A 379 -6.95 1.92 -6.45
C GLY A 379 -6.12 3.17 -6.74
N ASP A 380 -5.65 3.28 -7.98
CA ASP A 380 -4.93 4.47 -8.44
C ASP A 380 -5.85 5.70 -8.37
N GLY A 381 -5.37 6.76 -7.72
CA GLY A 381 -6.14 7.99 -7.51
C GLY A 381 -6.96 8.02 -6.22
N ALA A 382 -6.90 6.97 -5.39
CA ALA A 382 -7.37 7.02 -4.01
C ALA A 382 -6.54 8.02 -3.19
N SER A 383 -7.09 8.49 -2.07
CA SER A 383 -6.34 9.32 -1.12
C SER A 383 -6.77 9.05 0.31
N ASP A 384 -5.82 9.10 1.25
CA ASP A 384 -6.06 8.90 2.69
C ASP A 384 -7.14 9.83 3.26
N ALA A 385 -7.31 11.02 2.67
CA ALA A 385 -8.34 11.96 3.07
C ALA A 385 -9.75 11.45 2.72
N VAL A 386 -9.93 10.94 1.49
CA VAL A 386 -11.19 10.36 1.02
C VAL A 386 -11.49 9.08 1.78
N THR A 387 -10.52 8.19 1.93
CA THR A 387 -10.71 6.91 2.64
C THR A 387 -11.12 7.12 4.08
N ARG A 388 -10.46 8.05 4.78
CA ARG A 388 -10.85 8.46 6.12
C ARG A 388 -12.24 9.09 6.17
N HIS A 389 -12.64 9.86 5.15
CA HIS A 389 -14.00 10.39 5.09
C HIS A 389 -15.02 9.24 4.99
N CYS A 390 -14.77 8.23 4.16
CA CYS A 390 -15.63 7.04 4.07
C CYS A 390 -15.72 6.28 5.40
N THR A 391 -14.58 6.00 6.06
CA THR A 391 -14.58 5.23 7.31
C THR A 391 -15.21 5.99 8.47
N VAL A 392 -14.99 7.30 8.58
CA VAL A 392 -15.68 8.15 9.57
C VAL A 392 -17.19 8.19 9.30
N TRP A 393 -17.59 8.35 8.03
CA TRP A 393 -19.01 8.36 7.68
C TRP A 393 -19.69 7.03 8.04
N LEU A 394 -19.05 5.89 7.75
CA LEU A 394 -19.54 4.55 8.11
C LEU A 394 -19.66 4.41 9.64
N ALA A 395 -18.64 4.80 10.41
CA ALA A 395 -18.69 4.74 11.87
C ALA A 395 -19.81 5.60 12.48
N GLU A 396 -20.14 6.74 11.87
CA GLU A 396 -21.20 7.64 12.34
C GLU A 396 -22.61 7.19 11.93
N HIS A 397 -22.79 6.67 10.72
CA HIS A 397 -24.11 6.38 10.14
C HIS A 397 -24.47 4.89 10.16
N ARG A 398 -23.47 4.01 10.24
CA ARG A 398 -23.57 2.55 10.19
C ARG A 398 -22.68 1.92 11.28
N PRO A 399 -22.89 2.25 12.58
CA PRO A 399 -21.97 1.89 13.66
C PRO A 399 -21.86 0.38 13.93
N ASP A 400 -22.84 -0.40 13.47
CA ASP A 400 -22.85 -1.86 13.62
C ASP A 400 -22.09 -2.58 12.48
N VAL A 401 -21.60 -1.83 11.48
CA VAL A 401 -20.89 -2.36 10.32
C VAL A 401 -19.38 -2.17 10.50
N GLY A 402 -18.63 -3.27 10.46
CA GLY A 402 -17.18 -3.27 10.45
C GLY A 402 -16.62 -2.66 9.16
N THR A 403 -15.40 -2.12 9.21
CA THR A 403 -14.74 -1.55 8.04
C THR A 403 -13.31 -2.05 7.91
N GLU A 404 -12.97 -2.60 6.75
CA GLU A 404 -11.62 -3.04 6.39
C GLU A 404 -11.13 -2.26 5.17
N VAL A 405 -9.82 -1.98 5.12
CA VAL A 405 -9.22 -1.20 4.04
C VAL A 405 -8.00 -1.94 3.51
N HIS A 406 -7.96 -2.12 2.19
CA HIS A 406 -6.85 -2.74 1.48
C HIS A 406 -6.34 -1.85 0.35
N HIS A 407 -5.04 -1.89 0.10
CA HIS A 407 -4.42 -1.25 -1.05
C HIS A 407 -4.43 -2.20 -2.25
N GLY A 408 -5.29 -1.95 -3.24
CA GLY A 408 -5.40 -2.77 -4.46
C GLY A 408 -4.58 -2.25 -5.64
N GLY A 409 -4.45 -0.93 -5.80
CA GLY A 409 -3.67 -0.30 -6.88
C GLY A 409 -4.20 -0.62 -8.28
N GLN A 410 -5.48 -0.94 -8.42
CA GLN A 410 -6.14 -1.10 -9.71
C GLN A 410 -6.30 0.27 -10.40
N PRO A 411 -6.08 0.37 -11.73
CA PRO A 411 -6.25 1.61 -12.47
C PRO A 411 -7.73 1.92 -12.71
N LEU A 412 -8.04 3.19 -13.00
CA LEU A 412 -9.37 3.71 -13.38
C LEU A 412 -10.45 3.70 -12.27
N TYR A 413 -10.26 2.91 -11.21
CA TYR A 413 -11.20 2.74 -10.12
C TYR A 413 -10.53 3.05 -8.78
N PRO A 414 -10.54 4.33 -8.33
CA PRO A 414 -9.95 4.71 -7.05
C PRO A 414 -10.52 3.96 -5.85
N TYR A 415 -11.78 3.55 -5.90
CA TYR A 415 -12.41 2.77 -4.84
C TYR A 415 -13.26 1.65 -5.40
N LEU A 416 -13.07 0.46 -4.84
CA LEU A 416 -14.01 -0.65 -4.91
C LEU A 416 -14.51 -0.94 -3.50
N PHE A 417 -15.78 -1.32 -3.39
CA PHE A 417 -16.44 -1.66 -2.14
C PHE A 417 -17.00 -3.08 -2.25
N GLY A 418 -16.67 -3.94 -1.30
CA GLY A 418 -17.40 -5.17 -0.99
C GLY A 418 -18.23 -4.93 0.26
N ILE A 419 -19.51 -5.27 0.23
CA ILE A 419 -20.44 -5.08 1.35
C ILE A 419 -21.11 -6.42 1.60
N GLU A 420 -20.99 -6.93 2.82
CA GLU A 420 -21.39 -8.27 3.26
C GLU A 420 -22.35 -8.22 4.43
#